data_AF-A0A0R3PXD2-F1
#
_entry.id   AF-A0A0R3PXD2-F1
#
_cell.length_a   1.000
_cell.length_b   1.000
_cell.length_c   1.000
_cell.angle_alpha   90.00
_cell.angle_beta   90.00
_cell.angle_gamma   90.00
#
_symmetry.space_group_name_H-M   'P 1'
#
loop_
_entity.id
_entity.type
_entity.pdbx_description
1 polymer ?
#
loop_
_entity_poly.entity_id
_entity_poly.type
_entity_poly.pdbx_seq_one_letter_code
_entity_poly.pdbx_strand_id
1 'polypeptide(L)'
;MREVRELIRSKNIRLSLSDKGGVFVVIPHQLDVEITKKRIEDASLYRPSSEEEFKSQYLKLNNEWVKAARAAKLKPTVISYLKTDLATCPVLYLLIKTHKLVSSDDLLSTP
;
A
#
# COMPACT_ATOMS: atom_id res chain seq x y z
N MET A 1 7.03 26.25 4.46
CA MET A 1 6.21 25.19 3.82
C MET A 1 5.99 25.34 2.31
N ARG A 2 6.15 26.52 1.67
CA ARG A 2 5.99 26.66 0.20
C ARG A 2 7.04 25.85 -0.57
N GLU A 3 8.30 25.98 -0.20
CA GLU A 3 9.44 25.28 -0.83
C GLU A 3 9.29 23.75 -0.77
N VAL A 4 8.93 23.18 0.38
CA VAL A 4 8.69 21.74 0.51
C VAL A 4 7.58 21.26 -0.42
N ARG A 5 6.49 22.02 -0.56
CA ARG A 5 5.41 21.70 -1.49
C ARG A 5 5.86 21.79 -2.95
N GLU A 6 6.72 22.74 -3.28
CA GLU A 6 7.31 22.85 -4.61
C GLU A 6 8.20 21.65 -4.92
N LEU A 7 9.04 21.21 -3.98
CA LEU A 7 9.89 20.02 -4.13
C LEU A 7 9.09 18.72 -4.30
N ILE A 8 7.95 18.60 -3.62
CA ILE A 8 7.01 17.48 -3.81
C ILE A 8 6.36 17.57 -5.19
N ARG A 9 5.87 18.76 -5.57
CA ARG A 9 5.19 18.97 -6.86
C ARG A 9 6.13 18.76 -8.04
N SER A 10 7.40 19.15 -7.92
CA SER A 10 8.43 18.91 -8.93
C SER A 10 8.97 17.47 -8.92
N LYS A 11 8.46 16.60 -8.04
CA LYS A 11 8.92 15.21 -7.85
C LYS A 11 10.42 15.12 -7.56
N ASN A 12 10.98 16.08 -6.83
CA ASN A 12 12.36 15.99 -6.34
C ASN A 12 12.43 15.12 -5.08
N ILE A 13 11.40 15.20 -4.23
CA ILE A 13 11.31 14.44 -2.99
C ILE A 13 9.95 13.74 -2.85
N ARG A 14 9.94 12.60 -2.16
CA ARG A 14 8.74 12.04 -1.54
C ARG A 14 8.78 12.33 -0.04
N LEU A 15 7.68 12.88 0.47
CA LEU A 15 7.43 13.06 1.89
C LEU A 15 6.42 12.00 2.34
N SER A 16 6.73 11.25 3.40
CA SER A 16 5.81 10.29 4.02
C SER A 16 5.93 10.27 5.54
N LEU A 17 5.03 9.53 6.19
CA LEU A 17 5.11 9.25 7.61
C LEU A 17 5.73 7.87 7.84
N SER A 18 6.66 7.79 8.79
CA SER A 18 7.22 6.54 9.28
C SER A 18 6.14 5.70 9.96
N ASP A 19 6.16 4.39 9.69
CA ASP A 19 5.29 3.42 10.36
C ASP A 19 5.60 3.31 11.86
N LYS A 20 6.86 3.53 12.23
CA LYS A 20 7.37 3.56 13.61
C LYS A 20 7.56 4.99 14.04
N GLY A 21 6.64 5.48 14.88
CA GLY A 21 6.80 6.75 15.59
C GLY A 21 6.26 7.99 14.89
N GLY A 22 5.62 7.87 13.72
CA GLY A 22 4.93 9.00 13.07
C GLY A 22 5.83 10.15 12.61
N VAL A 23 7.15 9.93 12.57
CA VAL A 23 8.13 10.91 12.12
C VAL A 23 8.05 11.07 10.60
N PHE A 24 8.28 12.29 10.11
CA PHE A 24 8.37 12.53 8.68
C PHE A 24 9.63 11.90 8.08
N VAL A 25 9.45 11.19 6.98
CA VAL A 25 10.51 10.62 6.16
C VAL A 25 10.53 11.37 4.85
N VAL A 26 11.68 11.96 4.52
CA VAL A 26 11.94 12.64 3.25
C VAL A 26 12.97 11.83 2.50
N ILE A 27 12.65 11.43 1.28
CA ILE A 27 13.58 10.73 0.39
C ILE A 27 13.58 11.38 -1.00
N PRO A 28 14.70 11.37 -1.74
CA PRO A 28 14.70 11.72 -3.14
C PRO A 28 13.71 10.83 -3.91
N HIS A 29 12.94 11.42 -4.81
CA HIS A 29 11.94 10.64 -5.57
C HIS A 29 12.60 9.57 -6.44
N GLN A 30 13.76 9.86 -7.01
CA GLN A 30 14.52 8.86 -7.78
C GLN A 30 14.85 7.63 -6.93
N LEU A 31 15.34 7.83 -5.71
CA LEU A 31 15.65 6.75 -4.78
C LEU A 31 14.39 5.95 -4.41
N ASP A 32 13.27 6.64 -4.21
CA ASP A 32 11.99 5.99 -3.94
C ASP A 32 11.55 5.07 -5.09
N VAL A 33 11.68 5.54 -6.33
CA VAL A 33 11.35 4.78 -7.54
C VAL A 33 12.28 3.58 -7.68
N GLU A 34 13.58 3.75 -7.47
CA GLU A 34 14.57 2.66 -7.54
C GLU A 34 14.32 1.59 -6.47
N ILE A 35 14.07 1.98 -5.22
CA ILE A 35 13.72 1.06 -4.13
C ILE A 35 12.43 0.31 -4.47
N THR A 36 11.40 1.04 -4.93
CA THR A 36 10.11 0.45 -5.27
C THR A 36 10.25 -0.54 -6.42
N LYS A 37 10.98 -0.18 -7.48
CA LYS A 37 11.25 -1.04 -8.63
C LYS A 37 11.99 -2.31 -8.20
N LYS A 38 13.10 -2.18 -7.47
CA LYS A 38 13.87 -3.32 -6.97
C LYS A 38 13.03 -4.26 -6.09
N ARG A 39 12.13 -3.69 -5.28
CA ARG A 39 11.23 -4.48 -4.44
C ARG A 39 10.18 -5.23 -5.26
N ILE A 40 9.65 -4.61 -6.30
CA ILE A 40 8.65 -5.18 -7.21
C ILE A 40 9.24 -6.25 -8.12
N GLU A 41 10.53 -6.14 -8.47
CA GLU A 41 11.26 -7.12 -9.28
C GLU A 41 11.41 -8.49 -8.59
N ASP A 42 11.20 -8.56 -7.28
CA ASP A 42 11.22 -9.82 -6.54
C ASP A 42 10.03 -10.71 -6.92
N ALA A 43 10.25 -11.58 -7.90
CA ALA A 43 9.27 -12.52 -8.42
C ALA A 43 8.87 -13.62 -7.41
N SER A 44 9.61 -13.78 -6.30
CA SER A 44 9.19 -14.67 -5.21
C SER A 44 8.07 -14.04 -4.36
N LEU A 45 7.95 -12.71 -4.39
CA LEU A 45 6.98 -11.95 -3.60
C LEU A 45 5.85 -11.35 -4.44
N TYR A 46 6.15 -10.92 -5.67
CA TYR A 46 5.20 -10.22 -6.53
C TYR A 46 5.08 -10.90 -7.89
N ARG A 47 3.86 -10.91 -8.42
CA ARG A 47 3.59 -11.26 -9.82
C ARG A 47 2.68 -10.22 -10.44
N PRO A 48 2.79 -9.97 -11.76
CA PRO A 48 1.75 -9.25 -12.49
C PRO A 48 0.38 -9.91 -12.25
N SER A 49 -0.64 -9.09 -12.01
CA SER A 49 -2.02 -9.54 -11.93
C SER A 49 -2.69 -9.38 -13.29
N SER A 50 -3.64 -10.28 -13.61
CA SER A 50 -4.48 -10.07 -14.79
C SER A 50 -5.55 -9.00 -14.53
N GLU A 51 -6.16 -8.48 -15.58
CA GLU A 51 -7.24 -7.50 -15.45
C GLU A 51 -8.45 -8.09 -14.71
N GLU A 52 -8.75 -9.36 -14.92
CA GLU A 52 -9.84 -10.09 -14.27
C GLU A 52 -9.58 -10.26 -12.78
N GLU A 53 -8.36 -10.66 -12.42
CA GLU A 53 -7.94 -10.78 -11.02
C GLU A 53 -8.03 -9.44 -10.30
N PHE A 54 -7.54 -8.38 -10.94
CA PHE A 54 -7.65 -7.02 -10.42
C PHE A 54 -9.11 -6.64 -10.19
N LYS A 55 -9.98 -6.78 -11.19
CA LYS A 55 -11.42 -6.47 -11.08
C LYS A 55 -12.09 -7.26 -9.95
N SER A 56 -11.77 -8.55 -9.84
CA SER A 56 -12.32 -9.41 -8.79
C SER A 56 -11.93 -8.94 -7.38
N GLN A 57 -10.64 -8.68 -7.15
CA GLN A 57 -10.15 -8.20 -5.86
C GLN A 57 -10.70 -6.81 -5.51
N TYR A 58 -10.76 -5.95 -6.51
CA TYR A 58 -11.32 -4.62 -6.41
C TYR A 58 -12.80 -4.65 -5.97
N LEU A 59 -13.64 -5.48 -6.61
CA LEU A 59 -15.05 -5.64 -6.23
C LEU A 59 -15.19 -6.18 -4.81
N LYS A 60 -14.35 -7.16 -4.45
CA LYS A 60 -14.32 -7.72 -3.08
C LYS A 60 -13.99 -6.66 -2.05
N LEU A 61 -12.96 -5.83 -2.29
CA LEU A 61 -12.55 -4.76 -1.40
C LEU A 61 -13.67 -3.72 -1.23
N ASN A 62 -14.31 -3.31 -2.33
CA ASN A 62 -15.44 -2.40 -2.28
C ASN A 62 -16.60 -2.96 -1.44
N ASN A 63 -16.89 -4.25 -1.56
CA ASN A 63 -17.93 -4.88 -0.77
C ASN A 63 -17.61 -4.86 0.74
N GLU A 64 -16.37 -5.19 1.12
CA GLU A 64 -15.94 -5.12 2.52
C GLU A 64 -15.93 -3.69 3.06
N TRP A 65 -15.49 -2.72 2.25
CA TRP A 65 -15.57 -1.30 2.58
C TRP A 65 -17.02 -0.84 2.84
N VAL A 66 -17.95 -1.18 1.94
CA VAL A 66 -19.37 -0.82 2.09
C VAL A 66 -19.96 -1.45 3.35
N LYS A 67 -19.62 -2.71 3.66
CA LYS A 67 -20.05 -3.36 4.91
C LYS A 67 -19.54 -2.60 6.14
N ALA A 68 -18.24 -2.30 6.19
CA ALA A 68 -17.64 -1.55 7.30
C ALA A 68 -18.25 -0.16 7.47
N ALA A 69 -18.46 0.56 6.36
CA ALA A 69 -19.06 1.89 6.35
C ALA A 69 -20.51 1.89 6.83
N ARG A 70 -21.30 0.86 6.46
CA ARG A 70 -22.67 0.67 6.98
C ARG A 70 -22.66 0.37 8.47
N ALA A 71 -21.75 -0.49 8.95
CA ALA A 71 -21.60 -0.78 10.37
C ALA A 71 -21.24 0.48 11.18
N ALA A 72 -20.44 1.38 10.60
CA ALA A 72 -20.12 2.69 11.15
C ALA A 72 -21.24 3.74 11.00
N LYS A 73 -22.42 3.36 10.48
CA LYS A 73 -23.59 4.22 10.28
C LYS A 73 -23.31 5.45 9.40
N LEU A 74 -22.39 5.33 8.44
CA LEU A 74 -22.15 6.40 7.47
C LEU A 74 -23.38 6.57 6.56
N LYS A 75 -23.63 7.81 6.14
CA LYS A 75 -24.75 8.12 5.22
C LYS A 75 -24.53 7.43 3.86
N PRO A 76 -25.57 6.90 3.21
CA PRO A 76 -25.44 6.24 1.91
C PRO A 76 -24.73 7.07 0.85
N THR A 77 -24.90 8.39 0.86
CA THR A 77 -24.23 9.33 -0.05
C THR A 77 -22.71 9.34 0.14
N VAL A 78 -22.24 9.30 1.40
CA VAL A 78 -20.81 9.23 1.74
C VAL A 78 -20.24 7.88 1.33
N ILE A 79 -20.99 6.80 1.55
CA ILE A 79 -20.57 5.45 1.15
C ILE A 79 -20.41 5.36 -0.37
N SER A 80 -21.36 5.91 -1.13
CA SER A 80 -21.30 5.95 -2.59
C SER A 80 -20.13 6.80 -3.09
N TYR A 81 -19.86 7.94 -2.47
CA TYR A 81 -18.75 8.81 -2.85
C TYR A 81 -17.37 8.17 -2.59
N LEU A 82 -17.25 7.41 -1.50
CA LEU A 82 -16.00 6.75 -1.12
C LEU A 82 -15.81 5.39 -1.80
N LYS A 83 -16.80 4.92 -2.58
CA LYS A 83 -16.69 3.70 -3.36
C LYS A 83 -15.83 3.96 -4.59
N THR A 84 -14.78 3.17 -4.78
CA THR A 84 -13.78 3.45 -5.82
C THR A 84 -14.22 2.89 -7.18
N ASP A 85 -15.37 3.28 -7.74
CA ASP A 85 -16.00 2.67 -8.93
C ASP A 85 -15.17 2.65 -10.24
N LEU A 86 -14.08 3.42 -10.30
CA LEU A 86 -13.21 3.56 -11.46
C LEU A 86 -11.73 3.36 -11.12
N ALA A 87 -11.40 2.34 -10.32
CA ALA A 87 -10.02 2.07 -9.95
C ALA A 87 -9.15 1.83 -11.20
N THR A 88 -8.25 2.79 -11.49
CA THR A 88 -7.27 2.70 -12.58
C THR A 88 -5.93 2.31 -11.96
N CYS A 89 -5.73 1.00 -11.74
CA CYS A 89 -4.43 0.51 -11.30
C CYS A 89 -4.21 -0.89 -11.85
N PRO A 90 -3.46 -1.06 -12.95
CA PRO A 90 -3.23 -2.40 -13.53
C PRO A 90 -2.32 -3.26 -12.66
N VAL A 91 -1.74 -2.74 -11.56
CA VAL A 91 -0.83 -3.52 -10.73
C VAL A 91 -1.22 -3.48 -9.26
N LEU A 92 -1.88 -4.55 -8.84
CA LEU A 92 -2.15 -4.86 -7.45
C LEU A 92 -0.92 -5.54 -6.84
N TYR A 93 -0.17 -4.84 -6.01
CA TYR A 93 0.91 -5.42 -5.21
C TYR A 93 0.34 -5.90 -3.87
N LEU A 94 0.10 -7.21 -3.74
CA LEU A 94 -0.30 -7.81 -2.48
C LEU A 94 0.92 -7.97 -1.58
N LEU A 95 0.99 -7.18 -0.50
CA LEU A 95 1.98 -7.35 0.54
C LEU A 95 1.61 -8.58 1.38
N ILE A 96 2.25 -9.73 1.13
CA ILE A 96 2.24 -10.85 2.05
C ILE A 96 3.13 -10.43 3.24
N LYS A 97 2.57 -9.81 4.27
CA LYS A 97 3.39 -9.25 5.36
C LYS A 97 4.15 -10.36 6.08
N THR A 98 5.42 -10.05 6.32
CA THR A 98 6.39 -10.70 7.20
C THR A 98 5.95 -10.71 8.66
N HIS A 99 5.60 -11.89 9.14
CA HIS A 99 6.07 -12.27 10.47
C HIS A 99 7.39 -12.99 10.19
N LYS A 100 8.47 -12.61 10.88
CA LYS A 100 9.73 -13.35 10.84
C LYS A 100 9.37 -14.83 10.95
N LEU A 101 9.59 -15.61 9.90
CA LEU A 101 9.62 -17.05 10.06
C LEU A 101 10.76 -17.26 11.04
N VAL A 102 10.42 -17.65 12.27
CA VAL A 102 11.38 -18.05 13.30
C VAL A 102 12.33 -19.01 12.59
N SER A 103 13.61 -18.63 12.48
CA SER A 103 14.56 -19.53 11.85
C SER A 103 14.68 -20.75 12.77
N SER A 104 15.03 -21.92 12.22
CA SER A 104 15.21 -23.10 13.05
C SER A 104 16.24 -22.90 14.18
N ASP A 105 17.15 -21.93 14.05
CA ASP A 105 18.15 -21.60 15.08
C ASP A 105 17.53 -20.86 16.29
N ASP A 106 16.46 -20.10 16.08
CA ASP A 106 15.72 -19.44 17.16
C ASP A 106 14.97 -20.47 18.03
N LEU A 107 14.63 -21.65 17.49
CA LEU A 107 13.99 -22.75 18.24
C LEU A 107 14.98 -23.61 19.05
N LEU A 108 16.27 -23.55 18.72
CA LEU A 108 17.33 -24.30 19.41
C LEU A 108 17.95 -23.50 20.58
N SER A 109 17.50 -22.27 20.78
CA SER A 109 18.07 -21.33 21.76
C SER A 109 17.23 -21.16 23.04
N THR A 110 16.25 -22.03 23.30
CA THR A 110 15.60 -22.10 24.62
C THR A 110 16.44 -22.94 25.59
N PRO A 111 16.77 -22.43 26.80
CA PRO A 111 17.50 -23.17 27.82
C PRO A 111 16.69 -24.32 28.43
#